data_AF-A0A923J399-F1
#
_entry.id   AF-A0A923J399-F1
#
_cell.length_a   1.000
_cell.length_b   1.000
_cell.length_c   1.000
_cell.angle_alpha   90.00
_cell.angle_beta   90.00
_cell.angle_gamma   90.00
#
_symmetry.space_group_name_H-M   'P 1'
#
loop_
_entity.id
_entity.type
_entity.pdbx_description
1 polymer ?
#
loop_
_entity_poly.entity_id
_entity_poly.type
_entity_poly.pdbx_seq_one_letter_code
_entity_poly.pdbx_strand_id
1 'polypeptide(L)'
;MYLSNAQYVNNWDLVDSSAHHIVGAYLENKDRSVLYDLSKSNSLWERRIAILSTFYFIKKNQFGDTLHISEQLLSDQEDLIHKAVGWMLREVGKRDLAIEIAFLKAHYQKMPRTMLRYAIEKFSKEERQKYLSGKV
;
A
#
# COMPACT_ATOMS: atom_id res chain seq x y z
N MET A 1 7.11 6.30 21.07
CA MET A 1 6.92 5.04 21.80
C MET A 1 6.55 3.85 20.90
N TYR A 2 5.81 4.05 19.80
CA TYR A 2 5.54 2.96 18.82
C TYR A 2 6.71 2.76 17.83
N LEU A 3 7.23 3.85 17.23
CA LEU A 3 8.38 3.79 16.29
C LEU A 3 9.68 3.29 16.96
N SER A 4 9.89 3.64 18.22
CA SER A 4 11.06 3.22 19.01
C SER A 4 11.08 1.72 19.36
N ASN A 5 10.01 0.97 19.06
CA ASN A 5 9.90 -0.47 19.28
C ASN A 5 9.62 -1.26 17.99
N ALA A 6 9.78 -0.65 16.81
CA ALA A 6 9.56 -1.32 15.52
C ALA A 6 10.39 -2.61 15.37
N GLN A 7 11.53 -2.70 16.04
CA GLN A 7 12.41 -3.88 16.12
C GLN A 7 11.81 -5.09 16.88
N TYR A 8 10.73 -4.91 17.66
CA TYR A 8 10.05 -5.98 18.39
C TYR A 8 8.72 -6.38 17.75
N VAL A 9 8.30 -5.70 16.69
CA VAL A 9 7.05 -5.99 15.98
C VAL A 9 7.33 -7.06 14.93
N ASN A 10 7.52 -8.30 15.40
CA ASN A 10 7.85 -9.46 14.57
C ASN A 10 6.61 -10.28 14.18
N ASN A 11 5.42 -9.74 14.40
CA ASN A 11 4.17 -10.42 14.11
C ASN A 11 3.31 -9.55 13.18
N TRP A 12 3.12 -10.02 11.95
CA TRP A 12 2.38 -9.33 10.91
C TRP A 12 0.97 -8.90 11.36
N ASP A 13 0.37 -9.67 12.27
CA ASP A 13 -0.98 -9.48 12.78
C ASP A 13 -1.09 -8.22 13.66
N LEU A 14 -0.02 -7.90 14.41
CA LEU A 14 0.02 -6.70 15.23
C LEU A 14 0.18 -5.45 14.38
N VAL A 15 1.02 -5.48 13.33
CA VAL A 15 1.17 -4.35 12.41
C VAL A 15 -0.12 -4.09 11.66
N ASP A 16 -0.70 -5.13 11.07
CA ASP A 16 -1.87 -5.01 10.19
C ASP A 16 -3.11 -4.51 10.96
N SER A 17 -3.28 -4.96 12.21
CA SER A 17 -4.39 -4.53 13.06
C SER A 17 -4.21 -3.14 13.67
N SER A 18 -2.98 -2.64 13.84
CA SER A 18 -2.76 -1.44 14.66
C SER A 18 -2.13 -0.25 13.92
N ALA A 19 -1.40 -0.44 12.83
CA ALA A 19 -0.68 0.64 12.15
C ALA A 19 -1.61 1.78 11.71
N HIS A 20 -2.75 1.47 11.10
CA HIS A 20 -3.69 2.49 10.65
C HIS A 20 -4.49 3.15 11.79
N HIS A 21 -4.73 2.43 12.88
CA HIS A 21 -5.45 2.96 14.06
C HIS A 21 -4.55 3.81 14.96
N ILE A 22 -3.26 3.51 15.03
CA ILE A 22 -2.32 4.20 15.91
C ILE A 22 -1.54 5.25 15.10
N VAL A 23 -0.78 4.81 14.10
CA VAL A 23 0.09 5.70 13.32
C VAL A 23 -0.74 6.55 12.36
N GLY A 24 -1.66 5.93 11.60
CA GLY A 24 -2.54 6.66 10.68
C GLY A 24 -3.38 7.73 11.37
N ALA A 25 -4.05 7.39 12.48
CA ALA A 25 -4.84 8.35 13.25
C ALA A 25 -3.99 9.44 13.92
N TYR A 26 -2.81 9.09 14.47
CA TYR A 26 -1.90 10.06 15.06
C TYR A 26 -1.41 11.11 14.05
N LEU A 27 -1.22 10.69 12.78
CA LEU A 27 -0.71 11.52 11.70
C LEU A 27 -1.79 12.34 10.97
N GLU A 28 -3.05 12.31 11.39
CA GLU A 28 -4.13 13.03 10.70
C GLU A 28 -3.84 14.52 10.53
N ASN A 29 -3.47 15.19 11.62
CA ASN A 29 -3.21 16.63 11.70
C ASN A 29 -1.73 16.94 11.92
N LYS A 30 -0.85 16.04 11.47
CA LYS A 30 0.61 16.17 11.62
C LYS A 30 1.28 15.98 10.27
N ASP A 31 2.57 16.29 10.25
CA ASP A 31 3.41 16.01 9.11
C ASP A 31 3.48 14.50 8.83
N ARG A 32 3.20 14.13 7.58
CA ARG A 32 3.20 12.74 7.09
C ARG A 32 4.53 12.36 6.44
N SER A 33 5.51 13.28 6.39
CA SER A 33 6.88 13.05 5.91
C SER A 33 7.48 11.73 6.42
N VAL A 34 7.23 11.42 7.68
CA VAL A 34 7.68 10.20 8.36
C VAL A 34 7.25 8.90 7.64
N LEU A 35 6.09 8.87 6.98
CA LEU A 35 5.66 7.68 6.24
C LEU A 35 6.53 7.43 5.02
N TYR A 36 6.97 8.50 4.35
CA TYR A 36 7.86 8.39 3.20
C TYR A 36 9.27 7.97 3.64
N ASP A 37 9.74 8.43 4.79
CA ASP A 37 11.02 7.99 5.34
C ASP A 37 10.97 6.50 5.72
N LEU A 38 9.90 6.06 6.39
CA LEU A 38 9.68 4.66 6.73
C LEU A 38 9.60 3.77 5.48
N SER A 39 9.00 4.24 4.39
CA SER A 39 8.91 3.49 3.13
C SER A 39 10.27 3.21 2.48
N LYS A 40 11.31 4.00 2.82
CA LYS A 40 12.69 3.85 2.30
C LYS A 40 13.59 3.06 3.23
N SER A 41 13.08 2.63 4.39
CA SER A 41 13.88 1.91 5.38
C SER A 41 14.29 0.52 4.89
N ASN A 42 15.44 0.03 5.36
CA ASN A 42 15.86 -1.35 5.15
C ASN A 42 14.97 -2.35 5.91
N SER A 43 14.23 -1.91 6.93
CA SER A 43 13.31 -2.75 7.70
C SER A 43 12.02 -3.01 6.93
N LEU A 44 11.74 -4.30 6.64
CA LEU A 44 10.46 -4.74 6.06
C LEU A 44 9.28 -4.20 6.87
N TRP A 45 9.36 -4.25 8.19
CA TRP A 45 8.26 -3.84 9.06
C TRP A 45 8.00 -2.34 8.99
N GLU A 46 9.03 -1.52 8.88
CA GLU A 46 8.87 -0.07 8.74
C GLU A 46 8.22 0.29 7.40
N ARG A 47 8.66 -0.34 6.31
CA ARG A 47 8.02 -0.15 4.99
C ARG A 47 6.56 -0.62 4.99
N ARG A 48 6.27 -1.73 5.68
CA ARG A 48 4.90 -2.23 5.85
C ARG A 48 4.04 -1.27 6.68
N ILE A 49 4.58 -0.71 7.77
CA ILE A 49 3.91 0.31 8.58
C ILE A 49 3.61 1.53 7.72
N ALA A 50 4.56 1.99 6.90
CA ALA A 50 4.39 3.14 6.02
C ALA A 50 3.14 3.00 5.14
N ILE A 51 3.04 1.90 4.39
CA ILE A 51 1.92 1.69 3.47
C ILE A 51 0.60 1.41 4.19
N LEU A 52 0.59 0.57 5.23
CA LEU A 52 -0.66 0.21 5.93
C LEU A 52 -1.23 1.38 6.75
N SER A 53 -0.38 2.26 7.27
CA SER A 53 -0.84 3.47 7.97
C SER A 53 -1.72 4.35 7.07
N THR A 54 -1.46 4.34 5.76
CA THR A 54 -2.25 5.12 4.80
C THR A 54 -3.70 4.67 4.67
N PHE A 55 -4.05 3.46 5.14
CA PHE A 55 -5.44 2.98 5.15
C PHE A 55 -6.39 3.93 5.89
N TYR A 56 -5.88 4.62 6.92
CA TYR A 56 -6.63 5.64 7.63
C TYR A 56 -7.05 6.79 6.70
N PHE A 57 -6.15 7.27 5.84
CA PHE A 57 -6.39 8.35 4.90
C PHE A 57 -7.27 7.91 3.73
N ILE A 58 -7.10 6.68 3.24
CA ILE A 58 -8.01 6.08 2.25
C ILE A 58 -9.45 6.10 2.76
N LYS A 59 -9.68 5.77 4.04
CA LYS A 59 -11.02 5.82 4.64
C LYS A 59 -11.62 7.23 4.65
N LYS A 60 -10.79 8.27 4.56
CA LYS A 60 -11.17 9.70 4.46
C LYS A 60 -11.11 10.24 3.03
N ASN A 61 -11.03 9.36 2.03
CA ASN A 61 -10.91 9.69 0.60
C ASN A 61 -9.66 10.52 0.25
N GLN A 62 -8.59 10.36 1.03
CA GLN A 62 -7.27 10.94 0.77
C GLN A 62 -6.35 9.83 0.28
N PHE A 63 -5.98 9.87 -1.00
CA PHE A 63 -5.27 8.75 -1.66
C PHE A 63 -3.81 9.07 -2.00
N GLY A 64 -3.41 10.35 -1.97
CA GLY A 64 -2.09 10.80 -2.42
C GLY A 64 -0.93 10.07 -1.74
N ASP A 65 -0.97 9.95 -0.41
CA ASP A 65 0.07 9.27 0.37
C ASP A 65 0.20 7.80 -0.04
N THR A 66 -0.93 7.10 -0.17
CA THR A 66 -0.96 5.70 -0.58
C THR A 66 -0.36 5.51 -1.97
N LEU A 67 -0.75 6.32 -2.95
CA LEU A 67 -0.29 6.18 -4.32
C LEU A 67 1.22 6.46 -4.43
N HIS A 68 1.70 7.51 -3.76
CA HIS A 68 3.11 7.86 -3.77
C HIS A 68 3.99 6.79 -3.10
N ILE A 69 3.58 6.29 -1.93
CA ILE A 69 4.31 5.21 -1.25
C ILE A 69 4.22 3.92 -2.08
N SER A 70 3.09 3.64 -2.74
CA SER A 70 2.95 2.48 -3.62
C SER A 70 3.92 2.54 -4.80
N GLU A 71 4.13 3.73 -5.38
CA GLU A 71 5.10 3.94 -6.46
C GLU A 71 6.54 3.67 -5.99
N GLN A 72 6.90 4.16 -4.80
CA GLN A 72 8.22 3.93 -4.20
C GLN A 72 8.48 2.43 -3.93
N LEU A 73 7.45 1.67 -3.59
CA LEU A 73 7.54 0.25 -3.25
C LEU A 73 7.31 -0.69 -4.46
N LEU A 74 7.20 -0.17 -5.68
CA LEU A 74 7.03 -1.00 -6.89
C LEU A 74 8.15 -2.02 -7.09
N SER A 75 9.39 -1.65 -6.76
CA SER A 75 10.58 -2.48 -6.94
C SER A 75 11.08 -3.14 -5.66
N ASP A 76 10.25 -3.20 -4.62
CA ASP A 76 10.59 -3.95 -3.40
C ASP A 76 10.86 -5.42 -3.74
N GLN A 77 11.65 -6.09 -2.92
CA GLN A 77 11.97 -7.51 -3.13
C GLN A 77 11.09 -8.41 -2.24
N GLU A 78 10.45 -7.83 -1.23
CA GLU A 78 9.70 -8.57 -0.23
C GLU A 78 8.24 -8.80 -0.66
N ASP A 79 7.85 -10.06 -0.83
CA ASP A 79 6.48 -10.44 -1.21
C ASP A 79 5.43 -9.93 -0.21
N LEU A 80 5.78 -9.83 1.08
CA LEU A 80 4.90 -9.27 2.10
C LEU A 80 4.58 -7.80 1.82
N ILE A 81 5.53 -7.01 1.33
CA ILE A 81 5.31 -5.61 0.95
C ILE A 81 4.41 -5.54 -0.28
N HIS A 82 4.64 -6.39 -1.28
CA HIS A 82 3.78 -6.48 -2.47
C HIS A 82 2.32 -6.76 -2.13
N LYS A 83 2.06 -7.66 -1.18
CA LYS A 83 0.71 -7.93 -0.67
C LYS A 83 0.09 -6.71 0.01
N ALA A 84 0.85 -5.99 0.82
CA ALA A 84 0.37 -4.80 1.51
C ALA A 84 0.04 -3.66 0.53
N VAL A 85 0.92 -3.38 -0.43
CA VAL A 85 0.70 -2.37 -1.47
C VAL A 85 -0.49 -2.74 -2.33
N GLY A 86 -0.56 -3.98 -2.83
CA GLY A 86 -1.69 -4.44 -3.63
C GLY A 86 -3.01 -4.38 -2.86
N TRP A 87 -3.00 -4.67 -1.56
CA TRP A 87 -4.17 -4.49 -0.71
C TRP A 87 -4.57 -3.01 -0.60
N MET A 88 -3.64 -2.09 -0.33
CA MET A 88 -3.98 -0.68 -0.21
C MET A 88 -4.51 -0.08 -1.52
N LEU A 89 -3.94 -0.46 -2.68
CA LEU A 89 -4.47 -0.07 -3.99
C LEU A 89 -5.91 -0.57 -4.21
N ARG A 90 -6.20 -1.82 -3.82
CA ARG A 90 -7.56 -2.35 -3.83
C ARG A 90 -8.50 -1.57 -2.91
N GLU A 91 -8.04 -1.13 -1.74
CA GLU A 91 -8.85 -0.30 -0.84
C GLU A 91 -9.10 1.10 -1.42
N VAL A 92 -8.15 1.68 -2.16
CA VAL A 92 -8.38 2.90 -2.97
C VAL A 92 -9.46 2.62 -4.01
N GLY A 93 -9.37 1.53 -4.77
CA GLY A 93 -10.35 1.18 -5.81
C GLY A 93 -11.77 0.94 -5.31
N LYS A 94 -11.93 0.41 -4.10
CA LYS A 94 -13.25 0.30 -3.45
C LYS A 94 -13.89 1.66 -3.17
N ARG A 95 -13.09 2.72 -3.03
CA ARG A 95 -13.57 4.10 -2.82
C ARG A 95 -13.69 4.84 -4.14
N ASP A 96 -12.66 4.75 -4.98
CA ASP A 96 -12.57 5.37 -6.29
C ASP A 96 -11.81 4.46 -7.26
N LEU A 97 -12.57 3.76 -8.09
CA LEU A 97 -12.03 2.84 -9.09
C LEU A 97 -11.25 3.56 -10.19
N ALA A 98 -11.61 4.81 -10.53
CA ALA A 98 -10.94 5.55 -11.58
C ALA A 98 -9.49 5.86 -11.20
N ILE A 99 -9.26 6.19 -9.92
CA ILE A 99 -7.92 6.44 -9.37
C ILE A 99 -7.06 5.17 -9.38
N GLU A 100 -7.62 4.03 -8.95
CA GLU A 100 -6.90 2.75 -9.02
C GLU A 100 -6.54 2.39 -10.46
N ILE A 101 -7.49 2.51 -11.40
CA ILE A 101 -7.23 2.22 -12.82
C ILE A 101 -6.16 3.14 -13.39
N ALA A 102 -6.18 4.44 -13.05
CA ALA A 102 -5.17 5.38 -13.52
C ALA A 102 -3.77 4.99 -13.04
N PHE A 103 -3.63 4.63 -11.76
CA PHE A 103 -2.36 4.13 -11.20
C PHE A 103 -1.93 2.83 -11.88
N LEU A 104 -2.83 1.85 -11.99
CA LEU A 104 -2.51 0.56 -12.61
C LEU A 104 -2.08 0.74 -14.07
N LYS A 105 -2.78 1.55 -14.86
CA LYS A 105 -2.39 1.82 -16.26
C LYS A 105 -0.97 2.39 -16.38
N ALA A 106 -0.58 3.26 -15.47
CA ALA A 106 0.76 3.86 -15.49
C ALA A 106 1.86 2.87 -15.08
N HIS A 107 1.57 1.90 -14.20
CA HIS A 107 2.60 1.10 -13.52
C HIS A 107 2.52 -0.41 -13.72
N TYR A 108 1.43 -0.98 -14.27
CA TYR A 108 1.17 -2.43 -14.23
C TYR A 108 2.28 -3.29 -14.83
N GLN A 109 3.00 -2.80 -15.84
CA GLN A 109 4.08 -3.53 -16.50
C GLN A 109 5.31 -3.69 -15.59
N LYS A 110 5.51 -2.77 -14.64
CA LYS A 110 6.60 -2.78 -13.67
C LYS A 110 6.18 -3.41 -12.34
N MET A 111 4.89 -3.61 -12.12
CA MET A 111 4.37 -4.16 -10.87
C MET A 111 4.74 -5.64 -10.72
N PRO A 112 5.22 -6.06 -9.54
CA PRO A 112 5.37 -7.46 -9.20
C PRO A 112 4.03 -8.20 -9.31
N ARG A 113 4.08 -9.46 -9.78
CA ARG A 113 2.87 -10.25 -10.07
C ARG A 113 1.96 -10.39 -8.84
N THR A 114 2.51 -10.53 -7.65
CA THR A 114 1.74 -10.59 -6.39
C THR A 114 0.99 -9.29 -6.17
N MET A 115 1.67 -8.15 -6.27
CA MET A 115 1.09 -6.81 -6.06
C MET A 115 -0.08 -6.56 -7.02
N LEU A 116 0.15 -6.80 -8.32
CA LEU A 116 -0.88 -6.60 -9.35
C LEU A 116 -2.11 -7.48 -9.10
N ARG A 117 -1.93 -8.76 -8.74
CA ARG A 117 -3.04 -9.68 -8.45
C ARG A 117 -3.89 -9.24 -7.27
N TYR A 118 -3.28 -8.69 -6.23
CA TYR A 118 -3.99 -8.19 -5.06
C TYR A 118 -4.78 -6.92 -5.38
N ALA A 119 -4.21 -5.99 -6.15
CA ALA A 119 -4.90 -4.77 -6.57
C ALA A 119 -6.17 -5.11 -7.38
N ILE A 120 -6.04 -5.91 -8.43
CA ILE A 120 -7.15 -6.25 -9.34
C ILE A 120 -8.12 -7.32 -8.79
N GLU A 121 -8.06 -7.67 -7.51
CA GLU A 121 -8.87 -8.76 -6.92
C GLU A 121 -10.38 -8.45 -6.92
N LYS A 122 -10.80 -7.21 -7.19
CA LYS A 122 -12.22 -6.85 -7.36
C LYS A 122 -12.65 -6.64 -8.81
N PHE A 123 -11.73 -6.72 -9.76
CA PHE A 123 -12.01 -6.50 -11.18
C PHE A 123 -12.75 -7.70 -11.76
N SER A 124 -13.44 -7.51 -12.89
CA SER A 124 -14.03 -8.64 -13.62
C SER A 124 -12.95 -9.62 -14.10
N LYS A 125 -13.34 -10.86 -14.37
CA LYS A 125 -12.41 -11.89 -14.88
C LYS A 125 -11.72 -11.44 -16.17
N GLU A 126 -12.45 -10.75 -17.04
CA GLU A 126 -11.95 -10.26 -18.32
C GLU A 126 -10.90 -9.17 -18.15
N GLU A 127 -11.17 -8.17 -17.31
CA GLU A 127 -10.22 -7.09 -17.02
C GLU A 127 -8.95 -7.62 -16.38
N ARG A 128 -9.08 -8.55 -15.41
CA ARG A 128 -7.90 -9.17 -14.78
C ARG A 128 -7.01 -9.84 -15.82
N GLN A 129 -7.59 -10.56 -16.77
CA GLN A 129 -6.81 -11.21 -17.81
C GLN A 129 -6.11 -10.21 -18.72
N LYS A 130 -6.73 -9.07 -19.02
CA LYS A 130 -6.06 -7.98 -19.77
C LYS A 130 -4.82 -7.49 -19.03
N TYR A 131 -4.94 -7.17 -17.73
CA TYR A 131 -3.79 -6.74 -16.92
C TYR A 131 -2.70 -7.82 -16.82
N LEU A 132 -3.08 -9.07 -16.56
CA LEU A 132 -2.12 -10.18 -16.40
C LEU A 132 -1.44 -10.62 -17.70
N SER A 133 -2.07 -10.36 -18.86
CA SER A 133 -1.50 -10.63 -20.17
C SER A 133 -0.79 -9.42 -20.80
N GLY A 134 -0.77 -8.28 -20.11
CA GLY A 134 -0.13 -7.05 -20.56
C GLY A 134 -0.83 -6.35 -21.73
N LYS A 135 -2.16 -6.49 -21.82
CA LYS A 135 -3.00 -5.96 -22.93
C LYS A 135 -3.87 -4.78 -22.50
N VAL A 136 -3.40 -3.99 -21.54
CA VAL A 136 -4.10 -2.80 -20.99
C VAL A 136 -3.47 -1.53 -21.52
#